data_AF-A0A0H3I2P6-F1
#
_entry.id   AF-A0A0H3I2P6-F1
#
_cell.length_a   1.000
_cell.length_b   1.000
_cell.length_c   1.000
_cell.angle_alpha   90.00
_cell.angle_beta   90.00
_cell.angle_gamma   90.00
#
_symmetry.space_group_name_H-M   'P 1'
#
loop_
_entity.id
_entity.type
_entity.pdbx_description
1 polymer ?
#
loop_
_entity_poly.entity_id
_entity_poly.type
_entity_poly.pdbx_seq_one_letter_code
_entity_poly.pdbx_strand_id
1 'polypeptide(L)'
;MESATSKGLLGVTGTAKGASVAITSGDGKVIELGKPTTAQVLQEGSNTLSFAAYVQGDSGDKAVISEGSFQSVADFTLAYN
;
A
#
# COMPACT_ATOMS: atom_id res chain seq x y z
N MET A 1 -4.63 7.67 -3.05
CA MET A 1 -3.87 8.93 -2.83
C MET A 1 -2.74 8.63 -1.86
N GLU A 2 -1.52 9.12 -2.11
CA GLU A 2 -0.40 8.95 -1.17
C GLU A 2 -0.68 9.66 0.17
N SER A 3 -0.21 9.08 1.28
CA SER A 3 -0.32 9.71 2.60
C SER A 3 0.54 10.98 2.65
N ALA A 4 -0.03 12.06 3.19
CA ALA A 4 0.68 13.33 3.35
C ALA A 4 1.84 13.26 4.37
N THR A 5 1.78 12.31 5.29
CA THR A 5 2.69 12.19 6.45
C THR A 5 3.55 10.93 6.39
N SER A 6 3.12 9.89 5.65
CA SER A 6 3.86 8.65 5.43
C SER A 6 4.11 8.44 3.94
N LYS A 7 5.15 9.10 3.41
CA LYS A 7 5.52 9.00 1.99
C LYS A 7 5.70 7.54 1.56
N GLY A 8 5.23 7.23 0.36
CA GLY A 8 5.22 5.88 -0.21
C GLY A 8 4.09 4.99 0.28
N LEU A 9 3.26 5.42 1.24
CA LEU A 9 2.09 4.67 1.70
C LEU A 9 0.79 5.31 1.23
N LEU A 10 -0.30 4.54 1.26
CA LEU A 10 -1.62 5.07 0.92
C LEU A 10 -2.20 5.86 2.10
N GLY A 11 -2.74 7.03 1.79
CA GLY A 11 -3.60 7.76 2.72
C GLY A 11 -4.94 7.06 2.90
N VAL A 12 -5.58 7.31 4.03
CA VAL A 12 -6.92 6.82 4.33
C VAL A 12 -7.97 7.94 4.30
N THR A 13 -9.18 7.59 3.90
CA THR A 13 -10.38 8.43 4.04
C THR A 13 -11.28 7.86 5.14
N GLY A 14 -12.17 8.68 5.70
CA GLY A 14 -13.07 8.29 6.80
C GLY A 14 -12.93 9.17 8.04
N THR A 15 -13.46 8.70 9.18
CA THR A 15 -13.43 9.46 10.43
C THR A 15 -12.11 9.28 11.19
N ALA A 16 -11.44 8.13 11.05
CA ALA A 16 -10.14 7.89 11.66
C ALA A 16 -9.08 8.91 11.17
N LYS A 17 -8.09 9.18 12.02
CA LYS A 17 -6.96 10.07 11.72
C LYS A 17 -5.65 9.45 12.22
N GLY A 18 -4.55 9.82 11.56
CA GLY A 18 -3.21 9.38 11.94
C GLY A 18 -2.85 7.98 11.47
N ALA A 19 -3.49 7.45 10.43
CA ALA A 19 -3.23 6.11 9.91
C ALA A 19 -2.99 6.11 8.40
N SER A 20 -2.14 5.19 7.95
CA SER A 20 -1.83 4.93 6.55
C SER A 20 -1.83 3.42 6.27
N VAL A 21 -1.99 3.06 5.00
CA VAL A 21 -1.98 1.66 4.53
C VAL A 21 -0.72 1.42 3.70
N ALA A 22 0.07 0.44 4.08
CA ALA A 22 1.17 -0.06 3.28
C ALA A 22 0.70 -1.22 2.41
N ILE A 23 1.25 -1.32 1.19
CA ILE A 23 1.16 -2.50 0.35
C ILE A 23 2.57 -3.09 0.23
N THR A 24 2.66 -4.41 0.25
CA THR A 24 3.91 -5.16 0.13
C THR A 24 3.83 -6.16 -1.01
N SER A 25 4.96 -6.43 -1.66
CA SER A 25 5.12 -7.56 -2.58
C SER A 25 5.15 -8.88 -1.83
N GLY A 26 5.05 -10.00 -2.56
CA GLY A 26 5.08 -11.35 -1.97
C GLY A 26 6.36 -11.69 -1.17
N ASP A 27 7.44 -10.93 -1.33
CA ASP A 27 8.67 -11.03 -0.53
C ASP A 27 8.66 -10.13 0.74
N GLY A 28 7.53 -9.48 1.03
CA GLY A 28 7.33 -8.62 2.19
C GLY A 28 7.88 -7.20 2.07
N LYS A 29 8.48 -6.82 0.95
CA LYS A 29 8.98 -5.45 0.74
C LYS A 29 7.84 -4.47 0.47
N VAL A 30 7.90 -3.29 1.09
CA VAL A 30 6.93 -2.21 0.83
C VAL A 30 7.04 -1.74 -0.62
N ILE A 31 5.89 -1.62 -1.27
CA ILE A 31 5.77 -1.06 -2.62
C ILE A 31 5.67 0.45 -2.52
N GLU A 32 6.61 1.14 -3.15
CA GLU A 32 6.55 2.60 -3.28
C GLU A 32 5.55 2.99 -4.38
N LEU A 33 4.56 3.82 -4.02
CA LEU A 33 3.49 4.22 -4.92
C LEU A 33 4.02 4.96 -6.15
N GLY A 34 3.44 4.65 -7.32
CA GLY A 34 3.81 5.27 -8.59
C GLY A 34 5.13 4.78 -9.18
N LYS A 35 5.85 3.87 -8.51
CA LYS A 35 7.05 3.23 -9.05
C LYS A 35 6.79 1.79 -9.48
N PRO A 36 7.40 1.33 -10.59
CA PRO A 36 7.35 -0.08 -10.95
C PRO A 36 7.92 -0.96 -9.83
N THR A 37 7.27 -2.09 -9.58
CA THR A 37 7.81 -3.14 -8.70
C THR A 37 8.91 -3.92 -9.42
N THR A 38 9.60 -4.79 -8.69
CA THR A 38 10.46 -5.81 -9.30
C THR A 38 9.64 -6.65 -10.27
N ALA A 39 10.19 -6.86 -11.48
CA ALA A 39 9.55 -7.66 -12.51
C ALA A 39 9.19 -9.06 -11.99
N GLN A 40 7.96 -9.48 -12.28
CA GLN A 40 7.47 -10.81 -11.94
C GLN A 40 7.65 -11.73 -13.15
N VAL A 41 8.10 -12.95 -12.91
CA VAL A 41 8.16 -13.96 -13.97
C VAL A 41 6.74 -14.49 -14.18
N LEU A 42 6.22 -14.29 -15.39
CA LEU A 42 4.92 -14.83 -15.78
C LEU A 42 5.10 -16.17 -16.47
N GLN A 43 4.18 -17.10 -16.19
CA GLN A 43 4.12 -18.43 -16.77
C GLN A 43 3.01 -18.51 -17.82
N GLU A 44 3.07 -19.53 -18.66
CA GLU A 44 1.98 -19.84 -19.58
C GLU A 44 0.71 -20.19 -18.79
N GLY A 45 -0.41 -19.58 -19.15
CA GLY A 45 -1.69 -19.76 -18.48
C GLY A 45 -1.95 -18.73 -17.36
N SER A 46 -2.61 -19.17 -16.28
CA SER A 46 -3.06 -18.28 -15.20
C SER A 46 -1.92 -17.94 -14.25
N ASN A 47 -1.76 -16.65 -13.96
CA ASN A 47 -0.76 -16.14 -13.03
C ASN A 47 -1.46 -15.50 -11.82
N THR A 48 -1.01 -15.86 -10.62
CA THR A 48 -1.47 -15.23 -9.37
C THR A 48 -0.32 -14.39 -8.81
N LEU A 49 -0.52 -13.08 -8.71
CA LEU A 49 0.44 -12.18 -8.07
C LEU A 49 0.04 -11.94 -6.63
N SER A 50 0.88 -12.34 -5.68
CA SER A 50 0.61 -12.19 -4.26
C SER A 50 1.13 -10.86 -3.72
N PHE A 51 0.25 -10.14 -3.05
CA PHE A 51 0.54 -8.91 -2.32
C PHE A 51 -0.10 -9.01 -0.93
N ALA A 52 0.42 -8.22 0.02
CA ALA A 52 -0.22 -8.05 1.31
C ALA A 52 -0.36 -6.56 1.64
N ALA A 53 -1.32 -6.23 2.48
CA ALA A 53 -1.51 -4.87 2.98
C ALA A 53 -1.66 -4.86 4.50
N TYR A 54 -1.18 -3.80 5.13
CA TYR A 54 -1.33 -3.59 6.57
C TYR A 54 -1.54 -2.11 6.88
N VAL A 55 -2.20 -1.84 8.01
CA VAL A 55 -2.42 -0.49 8.52
C VAL A 55 -1.32 -0.17 9.51
N GLN A 56 -0.80 1.05 9.47
CA GLN A 56 0.13 1.56 10.47
C GLN A 56 -0.17 3.01 10.83
N GLY A 57 0.39 3.46 11.95
CA GLY A 57 0.33 4.87 12.34
C GLY A 57 1.13 5.76 11.39
N ASP A 58 0.63 6.97 11.18
CA ASP A 58 1.33 8.02 10.44
C ASP A 58 2.59 8.44 11.20
N SER A 59 3.75 8.44 10.53
CA SER A 59 5.06 8.62 11.18
C SER A 59 5.44 7.50 12.18
N GLY A 60 4.88 6.29 12.02
CA GLY A 60 5.24 5.10 12.81
C GLY A 60 4.82 5.22 14.27
N ASP A 61 5.72 4.90 15.20
CA ASP A 61 5.45 4.83 16.65
C ASP A 61 5.04 6.17 17.28
N LYS A 62 5.20 7.28 16.57
CA LYS A 62 4.86 8.64 17.03
C LYS A 62 3.47 9.10 16.58
N ALA A 63 2.72 8.23 15.90
CA ALA A 63 1.41 8.56 15.38
C ALA A 63 0.43 8.92 16.50
N VAL A 64 -0.24 10.07 16.37
CA VAL A 64 -1.41 10.39 17.18
C VAL A 64 -2.64 9.83 16.46
N ILE A 65 -3.20 8.76 17.01
CA ILE A 65 -4.33 8.04 16.41
C ILE A 65 -5.65 8.57 16.97
N SER A 66 -6.58 8.91 16.08
CA SER A 66 -8.00 9.05 16.44
C SER A 66 -8.77 7.88 15.88
N GLU A 67 -9.55 7.22 16.74
CA GLU A 67 -10.44 6.13 16.35
C GLU A 67 -11.48 6.56 15.33
N GLY A 68 -11.95 5.61 14.53
CA GLY A 68 -12.98 5.81 13.52
C GLY A 68 -12.90 4.79 12.40
N SER A 69 -13.76 4.96 11.39
CA SER A 69 -13.68 4.17 10.16
C SER A 69 -12.55 4.71 9.28
N PHE A 70 -11.89 3.80 8.56
CA PHE A 70 -10.92 4.15 7.53
C PHE A 70 -11.13 3.28 6.29
N GLN A 71 -10.82 3.84 5.13
CA GLN A 71 -10.76 3.14 3.86
C GLN A 71 -9.63 3.71 3.01
N SER A 72 -9.04 2.87 2.15
CA SER A 72 -8.14 3.32 1.11
C SER A 72 -8.41 2.59 -0.20
N VAL A 73 -8.11 3.26 -1.31
CA VAL A 73 -8.29 2.75 -2.67
C VAL A 73 -6.99 2.97 -3.43
N ALA A 74 -6.53 1.93 -4.12
CA ALA A 74 -5.35 1.95 -4.95
C ALA A 74 -5.66 1.36 -6.33
N ASP A 75 -5.11 1.98 -7.36
CA ASP A 75 -5.12 1.45 -8.71
C ASP A 75 -3.92 0.52 -8.90
N PHE A 76 -4.09 -0.54 -9.68
CA PHE A 76 -3.00 -1.41 -10.10
C PHE A 76 -2.79 -1.30 -11.61
N THR A 77 -1.53 -1.34 -12.03
CA THR A 77 -1.16 -1.40 -13.45
C THR A 77 -0.20 -2.56 -13.64
N LEU A 78 -0.51 -3.43 -14.61
CA LEU A 78 0.35 -4.54 -15.01
C LEU A 78 0.90 -4.24 -16.40
N ALA A 79 2.18 -3.89 -16.46
CA ALA A 79 2.89 -3.67 -17.72
C ALA A 79 3.59 -4.96 -18.16
N TYR A 80 3.44 -5.31 -19.43
CA TYR A 80 4.11 -6.43 -20.08
C TYR A 80 5.19 -5.89 -21.03
N ASN A 81 6.27 -6.65 -21.18
CA ASN A 81 7.32 -6.38 -22.17
C ASN A 81 7.16 -7.31 -23.38
#